data_AF-A0AAP8QFC1-F1
#
_entry.id   AF-A0AAP8QFC1-F1
#
_cell.length_a   1.000
_cell.length_b   1.000
_cell.length_c   1.000
_cell.angle_alpha   90.00
_cell.angle_beta   90.00
_cell.angle_gamma   90.00
#
_symmetry.space_group_name_H-M   'P 1'
#
loop_
_entity.id
_entity.type
_entity.pdbx_description
1 polymer ?
#
loop_
_entity_poly.entity_id
_entity_poly.type
_entity_poly.pdbx_seq_one_letter_code
_entity_poly.pdbx_strand_id
1 'polypeptide(L)'
;MEELKQKIFNLSTEVNLDAKKEALENIERRISSIATEIISRFPFEKRYKDCPVYLNFKDLKVGISLPTRFESMRDVGSDENYLCLHVSVMLALHRHFALLERPVPGVLFFDQLSRPYFPPDQEPNEIELEDNDERASLLSFFDMLFDEVERGESLQIIVLEHAYFKNNDRYKEAVQYRWKKNVEGLIPYGWPEKLV
;
A
#
# COMPACT_ATOMS: atom_id res chain seq x y z
N MET A 1 -20.10 -47.40 -14.89
CA MET A 1 -18.64 -47.25 -15.07
C MET A 1 -18.31 -46.03 -15.93
N GLU A 2 -18.97 -45.86 -17.08
CA GLU A 2 -18.72 -44.72 -17.97
C GLU A 2 -19.10 -43.36 -17.36
N GLU A 3 -20.26 -43.25 -16.71
CA GLU A 3 -20.65 -42.02 -16.00
C GLU A 3 -19.69 -41.62 -14.88
N LEU A 4 -19.12 -42.60 -14.16
CA LEU A 4 -18.14 -42.35 -13.10
C LEU A 4 -16.82 -41.85 -13.68
N LYS A 5 -16.37 -42.40 -14.82
CA LYS A 5 -15.19 -41.89 -15.54
C LYS A 5 -15.42 -40.49 -16.09
N GLN A 6 -16.60 -40.20 -16.62
CA GLN A 6 -16.98 -38.87 -17.10
C GLN A 6 -17.02 -37.86 -15.97
N LYS A 7 -17.56 -38.25 -14.80
CA LYS A 7 -17.63 -37.41 -13.61
C LYS A 7 -16.25 -37.14 -13.03
N ILE A 8 -15.39 -38.16 -12.95
CA ILE A 8 -13.98 -38.01 -12.54
C ILE A 8 -13.22 -37.11 -13.53
N PHE A 9 -13.44 -37.27 -14.84
CA PHE A 9 -12.83 -36.43 -15.87
C PHE A 9 -13.24 -34.96 -15.70
N ASN A 10 -14.54 -34.67 -15.54
CA ASN A 10 -15.06 -33.32 -15.34
C ASN A 10 -14.55 -32.68 -14.03
N LEU A 11 -14.52 -33.44 -12.93
CA LEU A 11 -13.95 -32.98 -11.66
C LEU A 11 -12.43 -32.77 -11.77
N SER A 12 -11.71 -33.61 -12.51
CA SER A 12 -10.27 -33.45 -12.73
C SER A 12 -9.94 -32.24 -13.61
N THR A 13 -10.85 -31.83 -14.49
CA THR A 13 -10.72 -30.60 -15.28
C THR A 13 -11.05 -29.35 -14.46
N GLU A 14 -12.07 -29.39 -13.59
CA GLU A 14 -12.36 -28.31 -12.63
C GLU A 14 -11.28 -28.15 -11.53
N VAL A 15 -10.54 -29.22 -11.26
CA VAL A 15 -9.46 -29.31 -10.26
C VAL A 15 -8.13 -29.61 -10.95
N ASN A 16 -7.84 -28.97 -12.10
CA ASN A 16 -6.48 -28.97 -12.62
C ASN A 16 -5.60 -28.09 -11.71
N LEU A 17 -4.97 -28.74 -10.73
CA LEU A 17 -4.13 -28.10 -9.72
C LEU A 17 -2.92 -27.39 -10.36
N ASP A 18 -2.38 -27.94 -11.46
CA ASP A 18 -1.25 -27.36 -12.17
C ASP A 18 -1.64 -26.07 -12.87
N ALA A 19 -2.78 -26.05 -13.57
CA ALA A 19 -3.30 -24.83 -14.21
C ALA A 19 -3.61 -23.72 -13.18
N LYS A 20 -4.17 -24.07 -12.01
CA LYS A 20 -4.39 -23.11 -10.93
C LYS A 20 -3.08 -22.57 -10.36
N LYS A 21 -2.08 -23.43 -10.21
CA LYS A 21 -0.74 -23.04 -9.74
C LYS A 21 -0.07 -22.09 -10.71
N GLU A 22 -0.07 -22.39 -12.02
CA GLU A 22 0.48 -21.52 -13.06
C GLU A 22 -0.23 -20.16 -13.11
N ALA A 23 -1.57 -20.16 -13.00
CA ALA A 23 -2.34 -18.93 -12.95
C ALA A 23 -1.95 -18.07 -11.73
N LEU A 24 -1.77 -18.68 -10.56
CA LEU A 24 -1.35 -17.97 -9.35
C LEU A 24 0.06 -17.40 -9.50
N GLU A 25 1.01 -18.18 -10.00
CA GLU A 25 2.40 -17.72 -10.23
C GLU A 25 2.44 -16.56 -11.24
N ASN A 26 1.59 -16.58 -12.25
CA ASN A 26 1.47 -15.47 -13.21
C ASN A 26 0.89 -14.20 -12.56
N ILE A 27 -0.08 -14.35 -11.65
CA ILE A 27 -0.63 -13.23 -10.88
C ILE A 27 0.43 -12.66 -9.93
N GLU A 28 1.16 -13.51 -9.20
CA GLU A 28 2.26 -13.14 -8.31
C GLU A 28 3.32 -12.33 -9.07
N ARG A 29 3.81 -12.84 -10.20
CA ARG A 29 4.83 -12.13 -11.00
C ARG A 29 4.37 -10.75 -11.45
N ARG A 30 3.11 -10.62 -11.90
CA ARG A 30 2.55 -9.34 -12.35
C ARG A 30 2.45 -8.35 -11.19
N ILE A 31 1.91 -8.76 -10.05
CA ILE A 31 1.77 -7.88 -8.89
C ILE A 31 3.15 -7.50 -8.33
N SER A 32 4.09 -8.44 -8.25
CA SER A 32 5.48 -8.17 -7.87
C SER A 32 6.15 -7.16 -8.79
N SER A 33 5.94 -7.27 -10.10
CA SER A 33 6.47 -6.31 -11.08
C SER A 33 5.91 -4.90 -10.85
N ILE A 34 4.59 -4.79 -10.66
CA ILE A 34 3.93 -3.52 -10.38
C ILE A 34 4.41 -2.93 -9.04
N ALA A 35 4.50 -3.75 -8.00
CA ALA A 35 4.99 -3.32 -6.69
C ALA A 35 6.45 -2.84 -6.76
N THR A 36 7.28 -3.46 -7.59
CA THR A 36 8.67 -3.05 -7.84
C THR A 36 8.73 -1.69 -8.54
N GLU A 37 7.87 -1.46 -9.52
CA GLU A 37 7.73 -0.14 -10.17
C GLU A 37 7.34 0.94 -9.16
N ILE A 38 6.32 0.68 -8.35
CA ILE A 38 5.80 1.64 -7.36
C ILE A 38 6.85 1.94 -6.29
N ILE A 39 7.46 0.90 -5.69
CA ILE A 39 8.42 1.10 -4.58
C ILE A 39 9.68 1.84 -5.01
N SER A 40 10.05 1.76 -6.29
CA SER A 40 11.21 2.50 -6.83
C SER A 40 11.06 4.03 -6.76
N ARG A 41 9.82 4.51 -6.60
CA ARG A 41 9.47 5.93 -6.50
C ARG A 41 9.32 6.41 -5.06
N PHE A 42 9.29 5.49 -4.09
CA PHE A 42 9.23 5.82 -2.68
C PHE A 42 10.64 6.15 -2.13
N PRO A 43 10.70 6.87 -0.99
CA PRO A 43 11.93 6.99 -0.21
C PRO A 43 12.24 5.63 0.43
N PHE A 44 12.88 4.75 -0.34
CA PHE A 44 13.26 3.41 0.09
C PHE A 44 14.78 3.31 0.19
N GLU A 45 15.27 2.51 1.14
CA GLU A 45 16.71 2.40 1.38
C GLU A 45 17.50 2.03 0.10
N LYS A 46 18.58 2.77 -0.15
CA LYS A 46 19.40 2.63 -1.37
C LYS A 46 19.93 1.21 -1.61
N ARG A 47 20.12 0.41 -0.56
CA ARG A 47 20.59 -1.00 -0.69
C ARG A 47 19.57 -1.91 -1.38
N TYR A 48 18.28 -1.53 -1.35
CA TYR A 48 17.20 -2.26 -2.00
C TYR A 48 16.78 -1.64 -3.32
N LYS A 49 17.43 -0.55 -3.72
CA LYS A 49 17.17 0.08 -5.00
C LYS A 49 17.38 -0.96 -6.12
N ASP A 50 16.47 -0.96 -7.09
CA ASP A 50 16.46 -1.87 -8.24
C ASP A 50 16.27 -3.36 -7.89
N CYS A 51 16.00 -3.71 -6.62
CA CYS A 51 15.68 -5.08 -6.22
C CYS A 51 14.18 -5.37 -6.37
N PRO A 52 13.78 -6.52 -6.96
CA PRO A 52 12.37 -6.86 -7.10
C PRO A 52 11.69 -7.06 -5.75
N VAL A 53 10.46 -6.57 -5.64
CA VAL A 53 9.54 -6.96 -4.56
C VAL A 53 9.19 -8.43 -4.75
N TYR A 54 9.36 -9.21 -3.68
CA TYR A 54 8.94 -10.60 -3.61
C TYR A 54 7.56 -10.67 -2.97
N LEU A 55 6.65 -11.41 -3.59
CA LEU A 55 5.31 -11.69 -3.10
C LEU A 55 4.97 -13.16 -3.36
N ASN A 56 4.44 -13.83 -2.35
CA ASN A 56 3.98 -15.20 -2.43
C ASN A 56 2.61 -15.31 -1.76
N PHE A 57 1.57 -15.67 -2.52
CA PHE A 57 0.21 -15.75 -1.98
C PHE A 57 -0.07 -17.04 -1.21
N LYS A 58 0.78 -18.06 -1.34
CA LYS A 58 0.59 -19.34 -0.63
C LYS A 58 0.91 -19.21 0.85
N ASP A 59 1.96 -18.46 1.18
CA ASP A 59 2.40 -18.22 2.56
C ASP A 59 2.33 -16.75 2.98
N LEU A 60 1.77 -15.89 2.12
CA LEU A 60 1.57 -14.45 2.33
C LEU A 60 2.86 -13.72 2.68
N LYS A 61 4.00 -14.21 2.18
CA LYS A 61 5.29 -13.54 2.38
C LYS A 61 5.46 -12.40 1.41
N VAL A 62 5.90 -11.28 1.97
CA VAL A 62 6.33 -10.08 1.27
C VAL A 62 7.75 -9.76 1.70
N GLY A 63 8.56 -9.24 0.79
CA GLY A 63 9.92 -8.82 1.09
C GLY A 63 10.64 -8.34 -0.16
N ILE A 64 11.97 -8.32 -0.09
CA ILE A 64 12.84 -7.93 -1.19
C ILE A 64 13.65 -9.14 -1.65
N SER A 65 13.65 -9.38 -2.96
CA SER A 65 14.49 -10.41 -3.59
C SER A 65 15.86 -9.83 -3.90
N LEU A 66 16.83 -10.02 -3.01
CA LEU A 66 18.23 -9.66 -3.26
C LEU A 66 18.90 -10.66 -4.21
N PRO A 67 20.04 -10.31 -4.82
CA PRO A 67 20.77 -11.23 -5.71
C PRO A 67 21.17 -12.57 -5.06
N THR A 68 21.38 -12.59 -3.74
CA THR A 68 21.89 -13.76 -3.01
C THR A 68 20.87 -14.39 -2.05
N ARG A 69 19.81 -13.67 -1.69
CA ARG A 69 18.83 -14.14 -0.70
C ARG A 69 17.51 -13.39 -0.81
N PHE A 70 16.48 -13.95 -0.20
CA PHE A 70 15.26 -13.24 0.13
C PHE A 70 15.43 -12.56 1.49
N GLU A 71 15.07 -11.28 1.59
CA GLU A 71 14.88 -10.59 2.86
C GLU A 71 13.39 -10.39 3.09
N SER A 72 12.88 -10.97 4.18
CA SER A 72 11.49 -10.82 4.53
C SER A 72 11.21 -9.37 4.94
N MET A 73 9.96 -8.92 4.79
CA MET A 73 9.54 -7.60 5.26
C MET A 73 10.00 -7.31 6.70
N ARG A 74 10.04 -8.34 7.57
CA ARG A 74 10.48 -8.22 8.96
C ARG A 74 11.99 -7.92 9.12
N ASP A 75 12.76 -8.23 8.10
CA ASP A 75 14.22 -8.13 8.11
C ASP A 75 14.72 -6.92 7.29
N VAL A 76 13.83 -6.29 6.50
CA VAL A 76 14.16 -5.09 5.71
C VAL A 76 14.61 -3.93 6.62
N GLY A 77 14.03 -3.84 7.83
CA GLY A 77 14.40 -2.85 8.85
C GLY A 77 13.89 -1.43 8.54
N SER A 78 13.84 -0.55 9.54
CA SER A 78 13.24 0.81 9.52
C SER A 78 11.74 0.85 9.24
N ASP A 79 10.98 1.52 10.12
CA ASP A 79 9.53 1.71 10.00
C ASP A 79 9.12 2.32 8.64
N GLU A 80 9.99 3.16 8.05
CA GLU A 80 9.80 3.75 6.73
C GLU A 80 9.77 2.67 5.63
N ASN A 81 10.73 1.75 5.62
CA ASN A 81 10.77 0.71 4.59
C ASN A 81 9.57 -0.24 4.71
N TYR A 82 9.14 -0.56 5.94
CA TYR A 82 7.92 -1.34 6.15
C TYR A 82 6.72 -0.65 5.51
N LEU A 83 6.58 0.65 5.75
CA LEU A 83 5.49 1.44 5.18
C LEU A 83 5.54 1.44 3.65
N CYS A 84 6.70 1.75 3.07
CA CYS A 84 6.92 1.74 1.62
C CYS A 84 6.56 0.39 0.99
N LEU A 85 6.97 -0.73 1.60
CA LEU A 85 6.68 -2.07 1.09
C LEU A 85 5.19 -2.41 1.16
N HIS A 86 4.56 -2.12 2.31
CA HIS A 86 3.13 -2.35 2.50
C HIS A 86 2.28 -1.58 1.50
N VAL A 87 2.52 -0.28 1.38
CA VAL A 87 1.74 0.60 0.51
C VAL A 87 1.98 0.24 -0.96
N SER A 88 3.23 -0.09 -1.34
CA SER A 88 3.53 -0.55 -2.70
C SER A 88 2.75 -1.81 -3.09
N VAL A 89 2.66 -2.79 -2.19
CA VAL A 89 1.91 -4.03 -2.46
C VAL A 89 0.40 -3.78 -2.51
N MET A 90 -0.14 -2.94 -1.62
CA MET A 90 -1.56 -2.57 -1.66
C MET A 90 -1.93 -1.86 -2.97
N LEU A 91 -1.13 -0.88 -3.39
CA LEU A 91 -1.35 -0.18 -4.66
C LEU A 91 -1.20 -1.12 -5.85
N ALA A 92 -0.21 -2.01 -5.83
CA ALA A 92 -0.03 -3.01 -6.89
C ALA A 92 -1.21 -3.97 -7.02
N LEU A 93 -1.80 -4.38 -5.89
CA LEU A 93 -3.03 -5.17 -5.88
C LEU A 93 -4.19 -4.38 -6.50
N HIS A 94 -4.38 -3.12 -6.12
CA HIS A 94 -5.45 -2.28 -6.68
C HIS A 94 -5.28 -2.02 -8.18
N ARG A 95 -4.07 -1.71 -8.66
CA ARG A 95 -3.78 -1.65 -10.11
C ARG A 95 -4.13 -2.97 -10.79
N HIS A 96 -3.79 -4.09 -10.17
CA HIS A 96 -4.10 -5.41 -10.72
C HIS A 96 -5.62 -5.66 -10.82
N PHE A 97 -6.37 -5.29 -9.78
CA PHE A 97 -7.82 -5.44 -9.75
C PHE A 97 -8.51 -4.53 -10.77
N ALA A 98 -8.07 -3.28 -10.88
CA ALA A 98 -8.59 -2.33 -11.85
C ALA A 98 -8.35 -2.79 -13.29
N LEU A 99 -7.12 -3.23 -13.60
CA LEU A 99 -6.75 -3.73 -14.94
C LEU A 99 -7.63 -4.90 -15.41
N LEU A 100 -8.08 -5.75 -14.48
CA LEU A 100 -8.91 -6.91 -14.78
C LEU A 100 -10.40 -6.70 -14.47
N GLU A 101 -10.83 -5.46 -14.22
CA GLU A 101 -12.21 -5.10 -13.88
C GLU A 101 -12.79 -5.98 -12.77
N ARG A 102 -11.98 -6.26 -11.74
CA ARG A 102 -12.39 -7.12 -10.63
C ARG A 102 -13.34 -6.36 -9.71
N PRO A 103 -14.29 -7.05 -9.05
CA PRO A 103 -15.29 -6.43 -8.19
C PRO A 103 -14.72 -6.03 -6.81
N VAL A 104 -13.48 -5.53 -6.78
CA VAL A 104 -12.84 -4.99 -5.57
C VAL A 104 -12.99 -3.48 -5.64
N PRO A 105 -13.64 -2.84 -4.64
CA PRO A 105 -13.75 -1.38 -4.61
C PRO A 105 -12.36 -0.74 -4.63
N GLY A 106 -12.16 0.25 -5.51
CA GLY A 106 -10.92 1.01 -5.60
C GLY A 106 -10.79 2.03 -4.47
N VAL A 107 -10.83 1.60 -3.21
CA VAL A 107 -10.70 2.49 -2.05
C VAL A 107 -9.63 1.96 -1.10
N LEU A 108 -8.68 2.81 -0.73
CA LEU A 108 -7.67 2.57 0.29
C LEU A 108 -7.78 3.57 1.42
N PHE A 109 -7.61 3.09 2.65
CA PHE A 109 -7.64 3.93 3.85
C PHE A 109 -6.32 3.76 4.61
N PHE A 110 -5.63 4.87 4.87
CA PHE A 110 -4.40 4.90 5.64
C PHE A 110 -4.58 5.77 6.89
N ASP A 111 -4.09 5.28 8.01
CA ASP A 111 -4.05 6.02 9.28
C ASP A 111 -2.60 6.28 9.67
N GLN A 112 -2.25 7.56 9.82
CA GLN A 112 -0.97 8.03 10.34
C GLN A 112 0.26 7.54 9.56
N LEU A 113 0.34 7.89 8.27
CA LEU A 113 1.48 7.59 7.39
C LEU A 113 2.78 8.27 7.84
N SER A 114 2.66 9.41 8.52
CA SER A 114 3.80 10.22 8.95
C SER A 114 4.63 9.60 10.06
N ARG A 115 4.09 8.63 10.82
CA ARG A 115 4.72 8.10 12.04
C ARG A 115 6.21 7.72 11.89
N PRO A 116 6.65 7.03 10.81
CA PRO A 116 8.06 6.68 10.65
C PRO A 116 9.00 7.87 10.49
N TYR A 117 8.46 9.04 10.12
CA TYR A 117 9.20 10.26 9.78
C TYR A 117 9.24 11.29 10.91
N PHE A 118 8.59 11.02 12.04
CA PHE A 118 8.57 11.92 13.19
C PHE A 118 9.13 11.21 14.43
N PRO A 119 9.95 11.90 15.24
CA PRO A 119 10.33 11.40 16.55
C PRO A 119 9.09 11.12 17.40
N PRO A 120 9.09 10.07 18.23
CA PRO A 120 7.94 9.74 19.10
C PRO A 120 7.54 10.87 20.05
N ASP A 121 8.46 11.80 20.33
CA ASP A 121 8.27 12.93 21.25
C ASP A 121 7.74 14.20 20.55
N GLN A 122 7.57 14.19 19.23
CA GLN A 122 7.08 15.34 18.46
C GLN A 122 5.77 14.98 17.75
N GLU A 123 4.65 15.57 18.22
CA GLU A 123 3.40 15.52 17.45
C GLU A 123 3.55 16.42 16.20
N PRO A 124 3.40 15.87 14.99
CA PRO A 124 3.44 16.69 13.78
C PRO A 124 2.20 17.59 13.76
N ASN A 125 2.40 18.90 13.83
CA ASN A 125 1.32 19.88 13.79
C ASN A 125 1.35 20.70 12.49
N GLU A 126 2.42 21.47 12.27
CA GLU A 126 2.62 22.22 11.04
C GLU A 126 4.06 22.00 10.58
N ILE A 127 4.21 21.60 9.32
CA ILE A 127 5.49 21.24 8.73
C ILE A 127 5.88 22.33 7.75
N GLU A 128 7.03 22.96 8.01
CA GLU A 128 7.74 23.76 7.01
C GLU A 128 8.70 22.85 6.23
N LEU A 129 8.75 23.02 4.91
CA LEU A 129 9.63 22.25 4.02
C LEU A 129 11.12 22.63 4.17
N GLU A 130 11.43 23.70 4.90
CA GLU A 130 12.81 24.14 5.15
C GLU A 130 13.54 23.27 6.19
N ASP A 131 12.83 22.35 6.85
CA ASP A 131 13.38 21.44 7.86
C ASP A 131 13.61 20.03 7.28
N ASN A 132 14.85 19.54 7.34
CA ASN A 132 15.32 18.13 7.33
C ASN A 132 14.88 17.17 6.19
N ASP A 133 15.77 16.23 5.84
CA ASP A 133 15.60 15.21 4.77
C ASP A 133 14.38 14.29 4.99
N GLU A 134 13.99 14.03 6.24
CA GLU A 134 12.87 13.16 6.61
C GLU A 134 11.51 13.72 6.16
N ARG A 135 11.32 15.05 6.26
CA ARG A 135 10.07 15.71 5.85
C ARG A 135 9.92 15.74 4.33
N ALA A 136 11.02 15.89 3.61
CA ALA A 136 11.05 15.76 2.15
C ALA A 136 10.68 14.34 1.70
N SER A 137 11.12 13.32 2.45
CA SER A 137 10.79 11.92 2.17
C SER A 137 9.29 11.64 2.35
N LEU A 138 8.67 12.12 3.43
CA LEU A 138 7.22 12.02 3.61
C LEU A 138 6.45 12.77 2.51
N LEU A 139 6.91 13.94 2.07
CA LEU A 139 6.25 14.64 0.96
C LEU A 139 6.35 13.84 -0.34
N SER A 140 7.53 13.29 -0.65
CA SER A 140 7.72 12.38 -1.79
C SER A 140 6.78 11.16 -1.72
N PHE A 141 6.47 10.69 -0.51
CA PHE A 141 5.50 9.63 -0.30
C PHE A 141 4.09 10.06 -0.73
N PHE A 142 3.64 11.24 -0.29
CA PHE A 142 2.33 11.79 -0.69
C PHE A 142 2.25 12.09 -2.18
N ASP A 143 3.30 12.65 -2.78
CA ASP A 143 3.36 12.88 -4.23
C ASP A 143 3.17 11.58 -5.01
N MET A 144 3.78 10.48 -4.53
CA MET A 144 3.56 9.17 -5.13
C MET A 144 2.10 8.73 -5.02
N LEU A 145 1.46 8.89 -3.84
CA LEU A 145 0.03 8.57 -3.67
C LEU A 145 -0.88 9.38 -4.60
N PHE A 146 -0.59 10.68 -4.78
CA PHE A 146 -1.35 11.52 -5.70
C PHE A 146 -1.20 11.03 -7.14
N ASP A 147 0.04 10.71 -7.55
CA ASP A 147 0.30 10.18 -8.88
C ASP A 147 -0.44 8.87 -9.12
N GLU A 148 -0.57 7.99 -8.13
CA GLU A 148 -1.35 6.74 -8.26
C GLU A 148 -2.84 6.98 -8.46
N VAL A 149 -3.42 7.96 -7.74
CA VAL A 149 -4.83 8.33 -7.91
C VAL A 149 -5.07 8.96 -9.29
N GLU A 150 -4.14 9.81 -9.74
CA GLU A 150 -4.22 10.51 -11.03
C GLU A 150 -4.06 9.60 -12.26
N ARG A 151 -3.61 8.34 -12.08
CA ARG A 151 -3.59 7.35 -13.18
C ARG A 151 -4.97 7.04 -13.76
N GLY A 152 -6.06 7.39 -13.06
CA GLY A 152 -7.42 7.31 -13.59
C GLY A 152 -8.07 5.93 -13.51
N GLU A 153 -7.50 5.00 -12.75
CA GLU A 153 -8.00 3.61 -12.60
C GLU A 153 -9.12 3.45 -11.57
N SER A 154 -9.90 4.51 -11.30
CA SER A 154 -10.96 4.52 -10.27
C SER A 154 -10.44 4.14 -8.87
N LEU A 155 -9.27 4.66 -8.49
CA LEU A 155 -8.69 4.51 -7.15
C LEU A 155 -8.94 5.79 -6.32
N GLN A 156 -9.47 5.62 -5.13
CA GLN A 156 -9.59 6.66 -4.10
C GLN A 156 -8.71 6.28 -2.91
N ILE A 157 -7.89 7.22 -2.45
CA ILE A 157 -7.08 7.06 -1.25
C ILE A 157 -7.56 8.06 -0.21
N ILE A 158 -7.88 7.58 0.99
CA ILE A 158 -8.26 8.39 2.14
C ILE A 158 -7.14 8.25 3.17
N VAL A 159 -6.56 9.37 3.58
CA VAL A 159 -5.49 9.41 4.58
C VAL A 159 -5.96 10.22 5.78
N LEU A 160 -5.89 9.64 6.97
CA LEU A 160 -5.94 10.36 8.23
C LEU A 160 -4.53 10.69 8.67
N GLU A 161 -4.26 11.97 8.90
CA GLU A 161 -2.91 12.44 9.18
C GLU A 161 -2.93 13.67 10.08
N HIS A 162 -1.93 13.76 10.96
CA HIS A 162 -1.65 14.93 11.79
C HIS A 162 -0.65 15.89 11.13
N ALA A 163 0.32 15.34 10.40
CA ALA A 163 1.24 16.09 9.57
C ALA A 163 0.53 16.99 8.56
N TYR A 164 0.80 18.30 8.58
CA TYR A 164 0.23 19.27 7.65
C TYR A 164 1.32 20.09 6.94
N PHE A 165 1.43 19.93 5.62
CA PHE A 165 2.40 20.62 4.77
C PHE A 165 1.86 21.97 4.29
N LYS A 166 2.11 23.04 5.06
CA LYS A 166 1.53 24.38 4.78
C LYS A 166 2.01 25.02 3.47
N ASN A 167 3.22 24.67 3.04
CA ASN A 167 3.88 25.23 1.85
C ASN A 167 3.75 24.33 0.61
N ASN A 168 2.85 23.33 0.61
CA ASN A 168 2.59 22.48 -0.55
C ASN A 168 1.14 22.63 -1.00
N ASP A 169 0.92 23.24 -2.17
CA ASP A 169 -0.44 23.53 -2.67
C ASP A 169 -1.21 22.26 -3.04
N ARG A 170 -0.57 21.29 -3.71
CA ARG A 170 -1.18 20.00 -4.08
C ARG A 170 -1.71 19.24 -2.86
N TYR A 171 -0.92 19.19 -1.79
CA TYR A 171 -1.32 18.60 -0.52
C TYR A 171 -2.50 19.34 0.10
N LYS A 172 -2.45 20.68 0.16
CA LYS A 172 -3.53 21.50 0.72
C LYS A 172 -4.85 21.33 -0.04
N GLU A 173 -4.80 21.24 -1.36
CA GLU A 173 -5.99 21.00 -2.20
C GLU A 173 -6.62 19.63 -1.93
N ALA A 174 -5.81 18.62 -1.59
CA ALA A 174 -6.30 17.29 -1.21
C ALA A 174 -6.92 17.26 0.20
N VAL A 175 -6.54 18.16 1.10
CA VAL A 175 -7.05 18.19 2.48
C VAL A 175 -8.52 18.63 2.50
N GLN A 176 -9.42 17.70 2.82
CA GLN A 176 -10.86 17.97 2.92
C GLN A 176 -11.26 18.53 4.29
N TYR A 177 -10.64 18.05 5.36
CA TYR A 177 -10.95 18.45 6.73
C TYR A 177 -9.67 18.63 7.53
N ARG A 178 -9.64 19.66 8.39
CA ARG A 178 -8.55 19.89 9.34
C ARG A 178 -9.14 20.12 10.72
N TRP A 179 -9.11 19.08 11.55
CA TRP A 179 -9.59 19.15 12.92
C TRP A 179 -8.55 19.81 13.83
N LYS A 180 -8.96 20.79 14.62
CA LYS A 180 -8.12 21.43 15.63
C LYS A 180 -8.30 20.69 16.95
N LYS A 181 -7.18 20.26 17.55
CA LYS A 181 -7.14 19.60 18.86
C LYS A 181 -7.96 20.41 19.88
N ASN A 182 -8.81 19.73 20.65
CA ASN A 182 -9.69 20.31 21.67
C ASN A 182 -10.81 21.25 21.15
N VAL A 183 -11.03 21.34 19.84
CA VAL A 183 -12.10 22.14 19.24
C VAL A 183 -13.06 21.26 18.45
N GLU A 184 -12.51 20.45 17.54
CA GLU A 184 -13.26 19.50 16.72
C GLU A 184 -12.45 18.21 16.56
N GLY A 185 -13.12 17.14 16.15
CA GLY A 185 -12.47 15.85 15.87
C GLY A 185 -13.27 15.06 14.85
N LEU A 186 -12.62 14.06 14.24
CA LEU A 186 -13.30 13.10 13.38
C LEU A 186 -14.48 12.44 14.10
N ILE A 187 -14.30 12.15 15.40
CA ILE A 187 -15.34 11.75 16.35
C ILE A 187 -15.84 13.04 17.02
N PRO A 188 -17.10 13.47 16.79
CA PRO A 188 -17.63 14.69 17.38
C PRO A 188 -17.71 14.62 18.91
N TYR A 189 -17.50 15.76 19.57
CA TYR A 189 -17.71 15.88 21.00
C TYR A 189 -19.19 15.65 21.34
N GLY A 190 -19.47 14.60 22.11
CA GLY A 190 -20.84 14.20 22.50
C GLY A 190 -21.39 13.00 21.73
N TRP A 191 -20.60 12.35 20.86
CA TRP A 191 -20.98 11.06 20.31
C TRP A 191 -21.09 10.01 21.43
N PRO A 192 -22.17 9.19 21.47
CA PRO A 192 -22.41 8.30 22.60
C PRO A 192 -21.37 7.18 22.64
N GLU A 193 -20.79 6.93 23.81
CA GLU A 193 -19.78 5.88 24.00
C GLU A 193 -20.35 4.45 23.81
N LYS A 194 -21.68 4.31 23.85
CA LYS A 194 -22.39 3.06 23.59
C LYS A 194 -23.63 3.33 22.76
N LEU A 195 -23.88 2.45 21.79
CA LEU A 195 -25.18 2.37 21.12
C LEU A 195 -26.21 1.93 22.17
N VAL A 196 -27.25 2.75 22.35
CA VAL A 196 -28.40 2.44 23.21
C VAL A 196 -29.29 1.41 22.52
#